data_AF-A0A9Q0MNU0-F1
#
_entry.id   AF-A0A9Q0MNU0-F1
#
_cell.length_a   1.000
_cell.length_b   1.000
_cell.length_c   1.000
_cell.angle_alpha   90.00
_cell.angle_beta   90.00
_cell.angle_gamma   90.00
#
_symmetry.space_group_name_H-M   'P 1'
#
loop_
_entity.id
_entity.type
_entity.pdbx_description
1 polymer ?
#
loop_
_entity_poly.entity_id
_entity_poly.type
_entity_poly.pdbx_seq_one_letter_code
_entity_poly.pdbx_strand_id
1 'polypeptide(L)'
;ALICIDVFSEIHQLAVENREYVGKLGTALDTNNVTVKKQVFELLSALCAYSADGYARALETLDHYKNLKCDRYRLKIIVLELEKATSPEYQSALLAFINCIIISAPSLQDRLRIRNEFIGLNLLPVLSNLRRLSGSIADIAVQLDVFDEQRECDEAQSLQGPDGINLNSHL
;
A
#
# COMPACT_ATOMS: atom_id res chain seq x y z
N ALA A 1 -20.99 -10.01 12.97
CA ALA A 1 -21.71 -10.48 11.77
C ALA A 1 -22.44 -9.33 11.05
N LEU A 2 -23.27 -8.52 11.74
CA LEU A 2 -23.94 -7.38 11.07
C LEU A 2 -23.03 -6.17 10.76
N ILE A 3 -22.08 -5.84 11.64
CA ILE A 3 -21.12 -4.71 11.44
C ILE A 3 -20.22 -4.93 10.21
N CYS A 4 -20.00 -6.17 9.78
CA CYS A 4 -19.18 -6.49 8.62
C CYS A 4 -19.92 -6.27 7.30
N ILE A 5 -21.26 -6.35 7.29
CA ILE A 5 -22.08 -6.20 6.08
C ILE A 5 -22.29 -4.72 5.75
N ASP A 6 -22.53 -3.88 6.75
CA ASP A 6 -22.71 -2.43 6.54
C ASP A 6 -21.43 -1.78 6.01
N VAL A 7 -20.28 -2.13 6.60
CA VAL A 7 -18.97 -1.65 6.11
C VAL A 7 -18.65 -2.20 4.72
N PHE A 8 -18.99 -3.45 4.40
CA PHE A 8 -18.81 -4.01 3.04
C PHE A 8 -19.71 -3.34 1.99
N SER A 9 -20.96 -3.05 2.34
CA SER A 9 -21.90 -2.38 1.44
C SER A 9 -21.49 -0.94 1.17
N GLU A 10 -21.03 -0.21 2.21
CA GLU A 10 -20.48 1.12 2.06
C GLU A 10 -19.21 1.10 1.21
N ILE A 11 -18.29 0.15 1.42
CA ILE A 11 -17.08 0.00 0.59
C ILE A 11 -17.42 -0.28 -0.87
N HIS A 12 -18.40 -1.14 -1.16
CA HIS A 12 -18.84 -1.41 -2.54
C HIS A 12 -19.38 -0.14 -3.21
N GLN A 13 -20.21 0.63 -2.51
CA GLN A 13 -20.78 1.88 -3.04
C GLN A 13 -19.69 2.96 -3.26
N LEU A 14 -18.69 3.01 -2.37
CA LEU A 14 -17.53 3.89 -2.51
C LEU A 14 -16.61 3.48 -3.67
N ALA A 15 -16.41 2.19 -3.90
CA ALA A 15 -15.55 1.67 -4.98
C ALA A 15 -16.18 1.89 -6.37
N VAL A 16 -17.49 1.66 -6.49
CA VAL A 16 -18.17 1.54 -7.80
C VAL A 16 -18.83 2.85 -8.27
N GLU A 17 -19.40 3.67 -7.38
CA GLU A 17 -20.40 4.67 -7.81
C GLU A 17 -20.00 6.14 -7.69
N ASN A 18 -18.90 6.49 -7.01
CA ASN A 18 -18.67 7.89 -6.63
C ASN A 18 -17.29 8.44 -7.05
N ARG A 19 -17.15 8.87 -8.32
CA ARG A 19 -15.91 9.49 -8.82
C ARG A 19 -15.49 10.75 -8.04
N GLU A 20 -16.43 11.49 -7.45
CA GLU A 20 -16.10 12.65 -6.61
C GLU A 20 -15.36 12.25 -5.33
N TYR A 21 -15.48 10.99 -4.92
CA TYR A 21 -14.89 10.46 -3.70
C TYR A 21 -13.36 10.49 -3.74
N VAL A 22 -12.77 10.17 -4.90
CA VAL A 22 -11.33 10.28 -5.15
C VAL A 22 -10.81 11.69 -4.86
N GLY A 23 -11.51 12.72 -5.36
CA GLY A 23 -11.13 14.12 -5.14
C GLY A 23 -11.29 14.55 -3.68
N LYS A 24 -12.38 14.13 -3.02
CA LYS A 24 -12.64 14.44 -1.61
C LYS A 24 -11.59 13.80 -0.69
N LEU A 25 -11.28 12.52 -0.89
CA LEU A 25 -10.24 11.83 -0.13
C LEU A 25 -8.86 12.41 -0.41
N GLY A 26 -8.55 12.70 -1.68
CA GLY A 26 -7.29 13.33 -2.04
C GLY A 26 -7.13 14.69 -1.36
N THR A 27 -8.18 15.51 -1.33
CA THR A 27 -8.17 16.79 -0.59
C THR A 27 -8.06 16.58 0.93
N ALA A 28 -8.73 15.55 1.47
CA ALA A 28 -8.68 15.24 2.91
C ALA A 28 -7.28 14.86 3.40
N LEU A 29 -6.42 14.33 2.53
CA LEU A 29 -5.01 14.09 2.84
C LEU A 29 -4.20 15.39 3.07
N ASP A 30 -4.71 16.55 2.66
CA ASP A 30 -4.07 17.86 2.87
C ASP A 30 -4.34 18.51 4.24
N THR A 31 -4.74 17.72 5.21
CA THR A 31 -4.91 18.18 6.59
C THR A 31 -3.63 17.99 7.41
N ASN A 32 -3.46 18.78 8.47
CA ASN A 32 -2.45 18.51 9.49
C ASN A 32 -2.94 17.50 10.55
N ASN A 33 -4.20 17.07 10.48
CA ASN A 33 -4.78 16.12 11.41
C ASN A 33 -4.38 14.68 11.06
N VAL A 34 -3.47 14.12 11.85
CA VAL A 34 -2.98 12.73 11.70
C VAL A 34 -4.12 11.70 11.76
N THR A 35 -5.12 11.90 12.60
CA THR A 35 -6.28 10.99 12.71
C THR A 35 -7.05 10.92 11.41
N VAL A 36 -7.27 12.06 10.76
CA VAL A 36 -7.97 12.10 9.46
C VAL A 36 -7.15 11.41 8.39
N LYS A 37 -5.84 11.69 8.30
CA LYS A 37 -4.97 10.98 7.35
C LYS A 37 -4.97 9.47 7.59
N LYS A 38 -4.89 9.03 8.85
CA LYS A 38 -4.96 7.61 9.22
C LYS A 38 -6.24 6.96 8.69
N GLN A 39 -7.40 7.57 8.95
CA GLN A 39 -8.69 7.06 8.47
C GLN A 39 -8.76 6.99 6.94
N VAL A 40 -8.22 7.99 6.24
CA VAL A 40 -8.14 7.96 4.78
C VAL A 40 -7.28 6.79 4.30
N PHE A 41 -6.09 6.56 4.88
CA PHE A 41 -5.24 5.43 4.48
C PHE A 41 -5.84 4.06 4.82
N GLU A 42 -6.52 3.92 5.95
CA GLU A 42 -7.25 2.69 6.31
C GLU A 42 -8.37 2.38 5.31
N LEU A 43 -9.11 3.42 4.90
CA LEU A 43 -10.14 3.29 3.88
C LEU A 43 -9.56 2.95 2.50
N LEU A 44 -8.48 3.60 2.09
CA LEU A 44 -7.81 3.26 0.83
C LEU A 44 -7.25 1.83 0.84
N SER A 45 -6.78 1.34 1.99
CA SER A 45 -6.39 -0.07 2.16
C SER A 45 -7.60 -0.99 1.96
N ALA A 46 -8.74 -0.68 2.57
CA ALA A 46 -9.96 -1.46 2.39
C ALA A 46 -10.41 -1.51 0.92
N LEU A 47 -10.33 -0.40 0.19
CA LEU A 47 -10.63 -0.34 -1.24
C LEU A 47 -9.68 -1.23 -2.07
N CYS A 48 -8.36 -1.12 -1.84
CA CYS A 48 -7.36 -1.94 -2.51
C CYS A 48 -7.59 -3.44 -2.29
N ALA A 49 -7.95 -3.86 -1.07
CA ALA A 49 -8.20 -5.25 -0.72
C ALA A 49 -9.53 -5.78 -1.28
N TYR A 50 -10.49 -4.88 -1.51
CA TYR A 50 -11.85 -5.24 -1.91
C TYR A 50 -11.96 -5.65 -3.38
N SER A 51 -11.40 -4.86 -4.29
CA SER A 51 -11.52 -5.11 -5.73
C SER A 51 -10.44 -4.41 -6.56
N ALA A 52 -10.29 -4.83 -7.81
CA ALA A 52 -9.42 -4.17 -8.79
C ALA A 52 -9.83 -2.70 -9.03
N ASP A 53 -11.13 -2.41 -9.04
CA ASP A 53 -11.63 -1.04 -9.14
C ASP A 53 -11.28 -0.22 -7.89
N GLY A 54 -11.42 -0.80 -6.69
CA GLY A 54 -11.03 -0.14 -5.44
C GLY A 54 -9.52 0.17 -5.39
N TYR A 55 -8.69 -0.76 -5.86
CA TYR A 55 -7.25 -0.53 -6.07
C TYR A 55 -6.98 0.63 -7.03
N ALA A 56 -7.65 0.67 -8.18
CA ALA A 56 -7.54 1.77 -9.13
C ALA A 56 -7.94 3.12 -8.50
N ARG A 57 -9.04 3.15 -7.73
CA ARG A 57 -9.50 4.36 -7.01
C ARG A 57 -8.50 4.85 -5.96
N ALA A 58 -7.83 3.94 -5.26
CA ALA A 58 -6.79 4.32 -4.31
C ALA A 58 -5.60 4.99 -5.03
N LEU A 59 -5.15 4.43 -6.16
CA LEU A 59 -4.09 5.03 -6.97
C LEU A 59 -4.51 6.38 -7.61
N GLU A 60 -5.77 6.51 -8.06
CA GLU A 60 -6.32 7.79 -8.53
C GLU A 60 -6.35 8.85 -7.42
N THR A 61 -6.66 8.44 -6.18
CA THR A 61 -6.68 9.35 -5.01
C THR A 61 -5.29 9.91 -4.71
N LEU A 62 -4.28 9.03 -4.75
CA LEU A 62 -2.88 9.43 -4.58
C LEU A 62 -2.39 10.31 -5.73
N ASP A 63 -2.84 10.05 -6.97
CA ASP A 63 -2.51 10.91 -8.11
C ASP A 63 -3.16 12.29 -8.00
N HIS A 64 -4.41 12.37 -7.54
CA HIS A 64 -5.08 13.63 -7.25
C HIS A 64 -4.31 14.44 -6.21
N TYR A 65 -3.93 13.82 -5.09
CA TYR A 65 -3.12 14.48 -4.05
C TYR A 65 -1.77 14.96 -4.59
N LYS A 66 -1.08 14.13 -5.37
CA LYS A 66 0.17 14.49 -6.04
C LYS A 66 0.01 15.76 -6.89
N ASN A 67 -1.05 15.83 -7.69
CA ASN A 67 -1.34 16.99 -8.53
C ASN A 67 -1.66 18.24 -7.68
N LEU A 68 -2.45 18.08 -6.61
CA LEU A 68 -2.75 19.15 -5.64
C LEU A 68 -1.47 19.72 -4.98
N LYS A 69 -0.49 18.85 -4.70
CA LYS A 69 0.81 19.23 -4.13
C LYS A 69 1.88 19.62 -5.14
N CYS A 70 1.57 19.54 -6.43
CA CYS A 70 2.55 19.69 -7.52
C CYS A 70 3.79 18.80 -7.32
N ASP A 71 3.58 17.61 -6.74
CA ASP A 71 4.63 16.64 -6.49
C ASP A 71 4.91 15.80 -7.75
N ARG A 72 6.10 15.22 -7.81
CA ARG A 72 6.50 14.38 -8.96
C ARG A 72 5.94 12.96 -8.89
N TYR A 73 5.78 12.40 -7.69
CA TYR A 73 5.47 10.98 -7.49
C TYR A 73 4.28 10.82 -6.55
N ARG A 74 3.30 9.99 -6.95
CA ARG A 74 2.05 9.79 -6.20
C ARG A 74 2.23 9.05 -4.88
N LEU A 75 3.21 8.13 -4.82
CA LEU A 75 3.47 7.33 -3.61
C LEU A 75 4.30 8.09 -2.57
N LYS A 76 4.85 9.27 -2.92
CA LYS A 76 5.74 10.06 -2.05
C LYS A 76 5.09 10.45 -0.74
N ILE A 77 3.80 10.78 -0.74
CA ILE A 77 3.07 11.15 0.49
C ILE A 77 3.16 10.04 1.54
N ILE A 78 3.03 8.78 1.12
CA ILE A 78 2.97 7.64 2.05
C ILE A 78 4.32 7.47 2.75
N VAL A 79 5.43 7.55 2.01
CA VAL A 79 6.78 7.42 2.58
C VAL A 79 7.10 8.63 3.48
N LEU A 80 6.73 9.84 3.07
CA LEU A 80 6.93 11.04 3.88
C LEU A 80 6.14 11.01 5.20
N GLU A 81 4.88 10.58 5.16
CA GLU A 81 4.08 10.44 6.38
C GLU A 81 4.64 9.33 7.27
N LEU A 82 5.10 8.21 6.70
CA LEU A 82 5.68 7.09 7.47
C LEU A 82 6.99 7.49 8.16
N GLU A 83 7.84 8.26 7.47
CA GLU A 83 9.09 8.78 8.03
C GLU A 83 8.84 9.75 9.20
N LYS A 84 7.77 10.57 9.11
CA LYS A 84 7.44 11.58 10.13
C LYS A 84 6.55 11.06 11.26
N ALA A 85 5.86 9.93 11.05
CA ALA A 85 4.90 9.41 12.00
C ALA A 85 5.59 9.02 13.32
N THR A 86 5.07 9.54 14.43
CA THR A 86 5.53 9.22 15.78
C THR A 86 4.58 8.28 16.53
N SER A 87 3.33 8.15 16.06
CA SER A 87 2.32 7.24 16.64
C SER A 87 2.48 5.84 16.03
N PRO A 88 2.63 4.80 16.87
CA PRO A 88 2.64 3.41 16.43
C PRO A 88 1.43 3.02 15.59
N GLU A 89 0.26 3.51 15.97
CA GLU A 89 -1.01 3.22 15.30
C GLU A 89 -1.04 3.82 13.89
N TYR A 90 -0.45 5.01 13.72
CA TYR A 90 -0.36 5.64 12.40
C TYR A 90 0.71 4.98 11.52
N GLN A 91 1.86 4.63 12.10
CA GLN A 91 2.90 3.87 11.41
C GLN A 91 2.37 2.53 10.90
N SER A 92 1.63 1.80 11.75
CA SER A 92 0.99 0.53 11.38
C SER A 92 0.00 0.70 10.24
N ALA A 93 -0.88 1.72 10.28
CA ALA A 93 -1.84 1.99 9.20
C ALA A 93 -1.15 2.32 7.87
N LEU A 94 -0.06 3.09 7.90
CA LEU A 94 0.72 3.42 6.70
C LEU A 94 1.44 2.20 6.12
N LEU A 95 2.05 1.36 6.95
CA LEU A 95 2.67 0.10 6.52
C LEU A 95 1.63 -0.86 5.93
N ALA A 96 0.47 -1.00 6.60
CA ALA A 96 -0.64 -1.79 6.10
C ALA A 96 -1.10 -1.31 4.72
N PHE A 97 -1.16 0.00 4.50
CA PHE A 97 -1.50 0.56 3.18
C PHE A 97 -0.44 0.28 2.12
N ILE A 98 0.86 0.39 2.45
CA ILE A 98 1.96 0.03 1.54
C ILE A 98 1.84 -1.44 1.13
N ASN A 99 1.67 -2.34 2.10
CA ASN A 99 1.50 -3.77 1.86
C ASN A 99 0.27 -4.03 0.99
N CYS A 100 -0.84 -3.38 1.29
CA CYS A 100 -2.07 -3.51 0.53
C CYS A 100 -1.90 -3.08 -0.94
N ILE A 101 -1.25 -1.94 -1.20
CA ILE A 101 -0.96 -1.49 -2.57
C ILE A 101 -0.07 -2.48 -3.32
N ILE A 102 0.94 -3.05 -2.65
CA ILE A 102 1.85 -4.01 -3.30
C ILE A 102 1.12 -5.31 -3.58
N ILE A 103 0.46 -5.90 -2.59
CA ILE A 103 -0.19 -7.21 -2.68
C ILE A 103 -1.36 -7.18 -3.68
N SER A 104 -2.15 -6.10 -3.69
CA SER A 104 -3.30 -5.96 -4.59
C SER A 104 -2.92 -5.67 -6.04
N ALA A 105 -1.64 -5.47 -6.39
CA ALA A 105 -1.27 -5.27 -7.78
C ALA A 105 -1.49 -6.56 -8.61
N PRO A 106 -2.04 -6.46 -9.83
CA PRO A 106 -2.70 -7.58 -10.51
C PRO A 106 -1.75 -8.68 -11.02
N SER A 107 -0.47 -8.35 -11.20
CA SER A 107 0.54 -9.30 -11.68
C SER A 107 1.83 -9.16 -10.87
N LEU A 108 2.66 -10.21 -10.88
CA LEU A 108 4.02 -10.16 -10.30
C LEU A 108 4.81 -8.95 -10.81
N GLN A 109 4.74 -8.65 -12.11
CA GLN A 109 5.45 -7.51 -12.70
C GLN A 109 4.95 -6.17 -12.16
N ASP A 110 3.65 -6.03 -11.92
CA ASP A 110 3.09 -4.82 -11.31
C ASP A 110 3.46 -4.70 -9.83
N ARG A 111 3.49 -5.82 -9.09
CA ARG A 111 3.98 -5.85 -7.69
C ARG A 111 5.45 -5.43 -7.61
N LEU A 112 6.30 -5.96 -8.48
CA LEU A 112 7.71 -5.58 -8.60
C LEU A 112 7.85 -4.10 -8.96
N ARG A 113 7.08 -3.60 -9.93
CA ARG A 113 7.13 -2.19 -10.35
C ARG A 113 6.78 -1.26 -9.20
N ILE A 114 5.67 -1.50 -8.50
CA ILE A 114 5.20 -0.60 -7.45
C ILE A 114 6.09 -0.67 -6.20
N ARG A 115 6.61 -1.87 -5.85
CA ARG A 115 7.63 -2.02 -4.80
C ARG A 115 8.88 -1.21 -5.16
N ASN A 116 9.37 -1.30 -6.39
CA ASN A 116 10.53 -0.55 -6.85
C ASN A 116 10.29 0.98 -6.86
N GLU A 117 9.06 1.43 -7.13
CA GLU A 117 8.69 2.85 -6.98
C GLU A 117 8.83 3.30 -5.52
N PHE A 118 8.34 2.52 -4.56
CA PHE A 118 8.54 2.81 -3.13
C PHE A 118 10.02 2.78 -2.73
N ILE A 119 10.79 1.80 -3.20
CA ILE A 119 12.24 1.72 -2.93
C ILE A 119 12.95 2.97 -3.47
N GLY A 120 12.61 3.42 -4.69
CA GLY A 120 13.12 4.65 -5.29
C GLY A 120 12.71 5.92 -4.54
N LEU A 121 11.70 5.85 -3.67
CA LEU A 121 11.29 6.91 -2.76
C LEU A 121 11.90 6.78 -1.36
N ASN A 122 12.97 5.97 -1.20
CA ASN A 122 13.68 5.70 0.05
C ASN A 122 12.86 4.94 1.11
N LEU A 123 11.97 4.03 0.71
CA LEU A 123 11.23 3.22 1.68
C LEU A 123 12.14 2.30 2.53
N LEU A 124 13.16 1.67 1.95
CA LEU A 124 13.97 0.67 2.68
C LEU A 124 14.66 1.23 3.94
N PRO A 125 15.34 2.41 3.90
CA PRO A 125 15.88 3.02 5.11
C PRO A 125 14.83 3.31 6.19
N VAL A 126 13.62 3.75 5.79
CA VAL A 126 12.51 4.00 6.71
C VAL A 126 12.09 2.70 7.42
N LEU A 127 11.93 1.61 6.67
CA LEU A 127 11.60 0.29 7.23
C LEU A 127 12.71 -0.24 8.14
N SER A 128 13.98 -0.04 7.79
CA SER A 128 15.12 -0.42 8.64
C SER A 128 15.12 0.34 9.96
N ASN A 129 14.76 1.63 9.96
CA ASN A 129 14.62 2.40 11.19
C ASN A 129 13.45 1.88 12.05
N LEU A 130 12.30 1.58 11.43
CA LEU A 130 11.15 1.02 12.13
C LEU A 130 11.47 -0.33 12.78
N ARG A 131 12.19 -1.23 12.09
CA ARG A 131 12.66 -2.52 12.68
C ARG A 131 13.48 -2.35 13.96
N ARG A 132 14.28 -1.29 14.05
CA ARG A 132 15.07 -1.00 15.25
C ARG A 132 14.21 -0.51 16.42
N LEU A 133 13.07 0.10 16.13
CA LEU A 133 12.15 0.68 17.11
C LEU A 133 10.98 -0.26 17.46
N SER A 134 10.66 -1.23 16.59
CA SER A 134 9.46 -2.06 16.65
C SER A 134 9.49 -3.18 17.69
N GLY A 135 10.59 -3.37 18.42
CA GLY A 135 10.75 -4.43 19.42
C GLY A 135 9.68 -4.46 20.54
N SER A 136 8.81 -3.46 20.62
CA SER A 136 7.70 -3.37 21.58
C SER A 136 6.32 -3.16 20.95
N ILE A 137 6.17 -3.19 19.62
CA ILE A 137 4.90 -2.88 18.93
C ILE A 137 4.55 -4.00 17.96
N ALA A 138 3.67 -4.91 18.39
CA ALA A 138 3.32 -6.14 17.67
C ALA A 138 2.82 -5.87 16.24
N ASP A 139 1.93 -4.88 16.05
CA ASP A 139 1.32 -4.63 14.74
C ASP A 139 2.34 -4.16 13.69
N ILE A 140 3.33 -3.36 14.09
CA ILE A 140 4.40 -2.90 13.19
C ILE A 140 5.29 -4.08 12.79
N ALA A 141 5.64 -4.94 13.74
CA ALA A 141 6.43 -6.15 13.45
C ALA A 141 5.71 -7.03 12.43
N VAL A 142 4.43 -7.31 12.64
CA VAL A 142 3.60 -8.08 11.70
C VAL A 142 3.59 -7.45 10.31
N GLN A 143 3.41 -6.13 10.19
CA GLN A 143 3.40 -5.49 8.87
C GLN A 143 4.77 -5.51 8.18
N LEU A 144 5.87 -5.46 8.94
CA LEU A 144 7.22 -5.60 8.39
C LEU A 144 7.46 -7.03 7.88
N ASP A 145 7.01 -8.03 8.64
CA ASP A 145 7.08 -9.44 8.24
C ASP A 145 6.27 -9.69 6.97
N VAL A 146 5.04 -9.16 6.87
CA VAL A 146 4.22 -9.24 5.64
C VAL A 146 4.94 -8.63 4.43
N PHE A 147 5.63 -7.51 4.61
CA PHE A 147 6.39 -6.89 3.52
C PHE A 147 7.54 -7.79 3.04
N ASP A 148 8.29 -8.37 3.99
CA ASP A 148 9.45 -9.23 3.71
C ASP A 148 9.00 -10.55 3.08
N GLU A 149 8.01 -11.23 3.66
CA GLU A 149 7.45 -12.48 3.12
C GLU A 149 6.90 -12.31 1.70
N GLN A 150 6.15 -11.23 1.43
CA GLN A 150 5.65 -10.97 0.09
C GLN A 150 6.78 -10.70 -0.92
N ARG A 151 7.85 -10.03 -0.47
CA ARG A 151 9.02 -9.78 -1.32
C ARG A 151 9.75 -11.09 -1.63
N GLU A 152 10.00 -11.93 -0.64
CA GLU A 152 10.63 -13.25 -0.83
C GLU A 152 9.80 -14.15 -1.75
N CYS A 153 8.47 -14.13 -1.60
CA CYS A 153 7.55 -14.86 -2.47
C CYS A 153 7.66 -14.37 -3.93
N ASP A 154 7.68 -13.05 -4.16
CA ASP A 154 7.85 -12.46 -5.48
C ASP A 154 9.21 -12.80 -6.10
N GLU A 155 10.29 -12.79 -5.31
CA GLU A 155 11.64 -13.16 -5.74
C GLU A 155 11.69 -14.65 -6.15
N ALA A 156 11.10 -15.54 -5.34
CA ALA A 156 11.00 -16.96 -5.67
C ALA A 156 10.20 -17.23 -6.95
N GLN A 157 9.06 -16.53 -7.14
CA GLN A 157 8.27 -16.61 -8.37
C GLN A 157 9.04 -16.09 -9.60
N SER A 158 9.86 -15.06 -9.44
CA SER A 158 10.67 -14.51 -10.55
C SER A 158 11.79 -15.45 -11.00
N LEU A 159 12.31 -16.30 -10.11
CA LEU A 159 13.33 -17.30 -10.41
C LEU A 159 12.75 -18.54 -11.10
N GLN A 160 11.45 -18.78 -10.93
CA GLN A 160 10.69 -19.75 -11.69
C GLN A 160 10.38 -19.14 -13.07
N GLY A 161 11.37 -19.20 -13.97
CA GLY A 161 11.18 -18.83 -15.37
C GLY A 161 10.00 -19.59 -16.02
N PRO A 162 9.49 -19.15 -17.19
CA PRO A 162 8.39 -19.83 -17.86
C PRO A 162 8.77 -21.29 -18.07
N ASP A 163 7.90 -22.19 -17.63
CA ASP A 163 8.05 -23.65 -17.61
C ASP A 163 9.19 -24.22 -18.49
N GLY A 164 10.23 -24.75 -17.84
CA GLY A 164 10.97 -25.88 -18.41
C GLY A 164 12.19 -25.63 -19.29
N ILE A 165 13.09 -24.69 -18.96
CA ILE A 165 14.46 -24.80 -19.50
C ILE A 165 15.24 -25.85 -18.69
N ASN A 166 15.13 -27.10 -19.13
CA ASN A 166 15.94 -28.19 -18.61
C ASN A 166 17.36 -28.09 -19.22
N LEU A 167 18.28 -27.45 -18.52
CA LEU A 167 19.69 -27.31 -18.93
C LEU A 167 20.48 -28.63 -18.89
N ASN A 168 19.87 -29.72 -18.44
CA ASN A 168 20.45 -31.08 -18.44
C ASN A 168 20.01 -31.93 -19.63
N SER A 169 19.37 -31.35 -20.66
CA SER A 169 19.12 -32.05 -21.92
C SER A 169 20.41 -32.05 -22.75
N HIS A 170 21.28 -33.03 -22.46
CA HIS A 170 22.33 -33.43 -23.39
C HIS A 170 21.71 -34.33 -24.45
N LEU A 171 21.44 -33.76 -25.63
CA LEU A 171 21.41 -34.50 -26.89
C LEU A 171 22.82 -34.58 -27.45
#